data_AF-A0A963H116-F1
#
_entry.id   AF-A0A963H116-F1
#
_cell.length_a   1.000
_cell.length_b   1.000
_cell.length_c   1.000
_cell.angle_alpha   90.00
_cell.angle_beta   90.00
_cell.angle_gamma   90.00
#
_symmetry.space_group_name_H-M   'P 1'
#
loop_
_entity.id
_entity.type
_entity.pdbx_description
1 polymer ?
#
loop_
_entity_poly.entity_id
_entity_poly.type
_entity_poly.pdbx_seq_one_letter_code
_entity_poly.pdbx_strand_id
1 'polypeptide(L)'
;MSTEIELKLSFPSQFVDHIKQLPILKEFSIASPVTENLHSTYYDTPDHALGKKRIALRIRKMGDHWIQTIKSGGTAQNGLHHHHEFECRLSVDKPDFDQIPDKNLRQFFSDEQLRKTLKPIFTTEFLRTIYLIEPQENFTIECCVDDGVIKADKKTETISEIELELKSGEKSQLVEFSRLLQAQCPFDLVPENTNKAKHGYTLLSQ
;
A
#
# COMPACT_ATOMS: atom_id res chain seq x y z
N MET A 1 0.92 4.61 16.35
CA MET A 1 0.57 4.54 14.92
C MET A 1 1.17 5.76 14.27
N SER A 2 1.69 5.61 13.06
CA SER A 2 2.08 6.74 12.22
C SER A 2 0.87 7.16 11.39
N THR A 3 0.85 8.44 11.02
CA THR A 3 0.00 8.93 9.96
C THR A 3 0.79 8.85 8.67
N GLU A 4 0.26 8.15 7.68
CA GLU A 4 0.85 8.02 6.35
C GLU A 4 0.11 8.96 5.38
N ILE A 5 0.88 9.71 4.57
CA ILE A 5 0.36 10.53 3.48
C ILE A 5 0.98 10.02 2.19
N GLU A 6 0.16 9.57 1.27
CA GLU A 6 0.61 8.99 0.00
C GLU A 6 -0.27 9.46 -1.15
N LEU A 7 0.29 9.59 -2.35
CA LEU A 7 -0.46 9.84 -3.58
C LEU A 7 -0.33 8.63 -4.50
N LYS A 8 -1.46 8.02 -4.86
CA LYS A 8 -1.54 6.88 -5.75
C LYS A 8 -1.96 7.27 -7.16
N LEU A 9 -1.24 6.75 -8.14
CA LEU A 9 -1.54 6.87 -9.56
C LEU A 9 -1.58 5.48 -10.19
N SER A 10 -2.64 5.13 -10.91
CA SER A 10 -2.72 3.90 -11.69
C SER A 10 -2.28 4.13 -13.14
N PHE A 11 -1.76 3.08 -13.76
CA PHE A 11 -1.36 3.09 -15.18
C PHE A 11 -1.51 1.68 -15.80
N PRO A 12 -1.63 1.56 -17.13
CA PRO A 12 -1.68 0.26 -17.79
C PRO A 12 -0.36 -0.52 -17.65
N SER A 13 -0.41 -1.79 -17.28
CA SER A 13 0.76 -2.63 -16.95
C SER A 13 1.85 -2.68 -18.04
N GLN A 14 1.47 -2.60 -19.31
CA GLN A 14 2.38 -2.54 -20.46
C GLN A 14 3.38 -1.36 -20.40
N PHE A 15 3.14 -0.35 -19.57
CA PHE A 15 3.99 0.82 -19.42
C PHE A 15 4.92 0.77 -18.19
N VAL A 16 4.96 -0.32 -17.43
CA VAL A 16 5.82 -0.44 -16.22
C VAL A 16 7.29 -0.10 -16.51
N ASP A 17 7.84 -0.60 -17.61
CA ASP A 17 9.23 -0.34 -17.98
C ASP A 17 9.46 1.12 -18.40
N HIS A 18 8.45 1.76 -18.99
CA HIS A 18 8.51 3.19 -19.32
C HIS A 18 8.57 4.04 -18.04
N ILE A 19 7.74 3.73 -17.04
CA ILE A 19 7.77 4.40 -15.73
C ILE A 19 9.16 4.29 -15.10
N LYS A 20 9.73 3.08 -15.04
CA LYS A 20 11.06 2.82 -14.45
C LYS A 20 12.20 3.56 -15.16
N GLN A 21 11.98 3.98 -16.41
CA GLN A 21 12.95 4.70 -17.23
C GLN A 21 12.76 6.22 -17.22
N LEU A 22 11.71 6.75 -16.59
CA LEU A 22 11.45 8.19 -16.54
C LEU A 22 12.65 8.95 -15.96
N PRO A 23 13.16 9.99 -16.66
CA PRO A 23 14.31 10.77 -16.20
C PRO A 23 14.12 11.35 -14.79
N ILE A 24 12.92 11.86 -14.50
CA ILE A 24 12.57 12.47 -13.20
C ILE A 24 12.84 11.56 -12.00
N LEU A 25 12.65 10.23 -12.14
CA LEU A 25 12.90 9.29 -11.04
C LEU A 25 14.41 9.16 -10.80
N LYS A 26 15.21 9.16 -11.85
CA LYS A 26 16.68 9.06 -11.75
C LYS A 26 17.31 10.36 -11.29
N GLU A 27 16.82 11.49 -11.81
CA GLU A 27 17.32 12.82 -11.52
C GLU A 27 17.24 13.16 -10.03
N PHE A 28 16.12 12.84 -9.39
CA PHE A 28 15.90 13.14 -7.98
C PHE A 28 16.23 12.00 -7.03
N SER A 29 16.65 10.82 -7.52
CA SER A 29 17.01 9.70 -6.66
C SER A 29 18.28 9.99 -5.86
N ILE A 30 18.21 9.82 -4.54
CA ILE A 30 19.35 9.97 -3.63
C ILE A 30 20.03 8.64 -3.29
N ALA A 31 19.48 7.53 -3.78
CA ALA A 31 20.04 6.18 -3.65
C ALA A 31 19.71 5.34 -4.90
N SER A 32 20.43 4.23 -5.08
CA SER A 32 20.08 3.24 -6.09
C SER A 32 18.68 2.65 -5.81
N PRO A 33 17.84 2.48 -6.85
CA PRO A 33 16.53 1.88 -6.64
C PRO A 33 16.64 0.43 -6.19
N VAL A 34 15.73 0.03 -5.30
CA VAL A 34 15.65 -1.34 -4.76
C VAL A 34 14.43 -2.01 -5.35
N THR A 35 14.55 -3.28 -5.76
CA THR A 35 13.41 -4.04 -6.26
C THR A 35 13.17 -5.26 -5.39
N GLU A 36 11.92 -5.43 -4.96
CA GLU A 36 11.51 -6.49 -4.03
C GLU A 36 10.27 -7.23 -4.55
N ASN A 37 10.22 -8.53 -4.27
CA ASN A 37 9.01 -9.33 -4.47
C ASN A 37 8.18 -9.29 -3.19
N LEU A 38 7.00 -8.71 -3.26
CA LEU A 38 6.09 -8.57 -2.13
C LEU A 38 4.96 -9.58 -2.25
N HIS A 39 4.80 -10.40 -1.21
CA HIS A 39 3.66 -11.29 -1.05
C HIS A 39 2.96 -10.95 0.26
N SER A 40 1.70 -10.54 0.18
CA SER A 40 0.88 -10.20 1.35
C SER A 40 -0.43 -10.98 1.36
N THR A 41 -0.77 -11.54 2.52
CA THR A 41 -2.06 -12.18 2.79
C THR A 41 -2.93 -11.24 3.62
N TYR A 42 -4.15 -10.98 3.15
CA TYR A 42 -5.13 -10.18 3.88
C TYR A 42 -6.08 -11.08 4.66
N TYR A 43 -6.42 -10.65 5.87
CA TYR A 43 -7.27 -11.39 6.80
C TYR A 43 -8.54 -10.61 7.11
N ASP A 44 -9.67 -11.30 7.15
CA ASP A 44 -10.93 -10.77 7.67
C ASP A 44 -11.83 -11.94 8.12
N THR A 45 -12.97 -11.65 8.73
CA THR A 45 -14.01 -12.62 9.05
C THR A 45 -14.82 -13.00 7.80
N PRO A 46 -15.56 -14.13 7.80
CA PRO A 46 -16.41 -14.50 6.68
C PRO A 46 -17.45 -13.45 6.28
N ASP A 47 -17.85 -12.57 7.21
CA ASP A 47 -18.79 -11.48 6.96
C ASP A 47 -18.09 -10.13 6.75
N HIS A 48 -16.77 -10.10 6.59
CA HIS A 48 -15.94 -8.92 6.32
C HIS A 48 -16.06 -7.80 7.38
N ALA A 49 -15.99 -8.17 8.66
CA ALA A 49 -16.14 -7.24 9.78
C ALA A 49 -15.07 -6.14 9.79
N LEU A 50 -13.82 -6.45 9.41
CA LEU A 50 -12.73 -5.48 9.31
C LEU A 50 -12.99 -4.51 8.16
N GLY A 51 -13.30 -5.02 6.96
CA GLY A 51 -13.62 -4.22 5.79
C GLY A 51 -14.78 -3.25 6.02
N LYS A 52 -15.87 -3.70 6.66
CA LYS A 52 -17.01 -2.86 7.06
C LYS A 52 -16.62 -1.69 7.98
N LYS A 53 -15.56 -1.87 8.79
CA LYS A 53 -15.01 -0.84 9.67
C LYS A 53 -13.86 -0.04 9.06
N ARG A 54 -13.55 -0.24 7.77
CA ARG A 54 -12.40 0.37 7.07
C ARG A 54 -11.07 0.04 7.77
N ILE A 55 -10.93 -1.21 8.20
CA ILE A 55 -9.70 -1.77 8.74
C ILE A 55 -9.18 -2.80 7.74
N ALA A 56 -7.89 -2.76 7.44
CA ALA A 56 -7.21 -3.79 6.67
C ALA A 56 -6.09 -4.38 7.53
N LEU A 57 -6.16 -5.70 7.75
CA LEU A 57 -5.10 -6.49 8.39
C LEU A 57 -4.42 -7.33 7.31
N ARG A 58 -3.12 -7.14 7.14
CA ARG A 58 -2.30 -7.97 6.25
C ARG A 58 -1.07 -8.51 6.97
N ILE A 59 -0.60 -9.65 6.51
CA ILE A 59 0.71 -10.19 6.83
C ILE A 59 1.50 -10.28 5.53
N ARG A 60 2.68 -9.66 5.52
CA ARG A 60 3.62 -9.72 4.40
C ARG A 60 4.80 -10.60 4.77
N LYS A 61 5.18 -11.50 3.87
CA LYS A 61 6.42 -12.28 4.03
C LYS A 61 7.63 -11.44 3.59
N MET A 62 8.66 -11.38 4.42
CA MET A 62 9.93 -10.71 4.13
C MET A 62 11.09 -11.62 4.51
N GLY A 63 11.68 -12.30 3.53
CA GLY A 63 12.75 -13.27 3.76
C GLY A 63 12.32 -14.38 4.74
N ASP A 64 12.93 -14.36 5.93
CA ASP A 64 12.73 -15.31 7.03
C ASP A 64 11.72 -14.86 8.10
N HIS A 65 11.14 -13.67 7.96
CA HIS A 65 10.20 -13.11 8.91
C HIS A 65 8.94 -12.58 8.21
N TRP A 66 8.00 -12.11 9.01
CA TRP A 66 6.75 -11.53 8.53
C TRP A 66 6.55 -10.15 9.13
N ILE A 67 5.87 -9.28 8.39
CA ILE A 67 5.42 -7.98 8.86
C ILE A 67 3.89 -8.00 8.90
N GLN A 68 3.32 -7.74 10.07
CA GLN A 68 1.91 -7.43 10.21
C GLN A 68 1.73 -5.94 9.97
N THR A 69 0.81 -5.58 9.08
CA THR A 69 0.35 -4.19 8.89
C THR A 69 -1.13 -4.10 9.23
N ILE A 70 -1.51 -3.11 10.04
CA ILE A 70 -2.90 -2.70 10.24
C ILE A 70 -3.06 -1.28 9.73
N LYS A 71 -3.83 -1.12 8.65
CA LYS A 71 -4.28 0.17 8.14
C LYS A 71 -5.70 0.42 8.62
N SER A 72 -5.97 1.61 9.15
CA SER A 72 -7.31 1.96 9.65
C SER A 72 -7.65 3.42 9.41
N GLY A 73 -8.96 3.65 9.27
CA GLY A 73 -9.49 4.99 9.04
C GLY A 73 -8.97 5.59 7.73
N GLY A 74 -8.95 6.92 7.69
CA GLY A 74 -8.43 7.66 6.56
C GLY A 74 -9.42 8.01 5.47
N THR A 75 -8.94 8.80 4.52
CA THR A 75 -9.68 9.35 3.39
C THR A 75 -8.81 9.28 2.14
N ALA A 76 -9.45 9.08 0.99
CA ALA A 76 -8.80 9.16 -0.31
C ALA A 76 -9.56 10.19 -1.18
N GLN A 77 -8.84 11.14 -1.76
CA GLN A 77 -9.41 12.10 -2.70
C GLN A 77 -8.36 12.48 -3.75
N ASN A 78 -8.74 12.38 -5.03
CA ASN A 78 -7.86 12.65 -6.18
C ASN A 78 -6.51 11.92 -6.06
N GLY A 79 -6.55 10.64 -5.72
CA GLY A 79 -5.36 9.79 -5.55
C GLY A 79 -4.62 10.00 -4.23
N LEU A 80 -4.91 11.06 -3.48
CA LEU A 80 -4.23 11.33 -2.24
C LEU A 80 -4.91 10.62 -1.06
N HIS A 81 -4.18 9.72 -0.43
CA HIS A 81 -4.59 8.98 0.75
C HIS A 81 -3.94 9.56 2.00
N HIS A 82 -4.70 9.55 3.09
CA HIS A 82 -4.20 9.82 4.42
C HIS A 82 -4.84 8.80 5.36
N HIS A 83 -4.05 8.01 6.06
CA HIS A 83 -4.57 6.97 6.95
C HIS A 83 -3.62 6.70 8.13
N HIS A 84 -4.12 5.97 9.13
CA HIS A 84 -3.28 5.49 10.22
C HIS A 84 -2.74 4.11 9.88
N GLU A 85 -1.44 3.94 10.05
CA GLU A 85 -0.75 2.67 9.86
C GLU A 85 -0.02 2.24 11.13
N PHE A 86 0.02 0.94 11.34
CA PHE A 86 0.89 0.28 12.28
C PHE A 86 1.52 -0.94 11.65
N GLU A 87 2.83 -1.04 11.75
CA GLU A 87 3.60 -2.21 11.35
C GLU A 87 4.35 -2.82 12.54
N CYS A 88 4.35 -4.16 12.62
CA CYS A 88 5.21 -4.89 13.53
C CYS A 88 5.77 -6.17 12.91
N ARG A 89 6.98 -6.53 13.34
CA ARG A 89 7.62 -7.78 12.95
C ARG A 89 7.02 -8.95 13.72
N LEU A 90 6.71 -10.01 13.00
CA LEU A 90 6.23 -11.28 13.52
C LEU A 90 7.30 -12.36 13.34
N SER A 91 7.35 -13.28 14.30
CA SER A 91 8.19 -14.50 14.24
C SER A 91 7.49 -15.67 13.54
N VAL A 92 6.18 -15.56 13.31
CA VAL A 92 5.34 -16.58 12.66
C VAL A 92 4.33 -15.94 11.73
N ASP A 93 3.82 -16.70 10.77
CA ASP A 93 2.79 -16.27 9.80
C ASP A 93 1.37 -16.23 10.41
N LYS A 94 1.20 -15.50 11.52
CA LYS A 94 -0.08 -15.31 12.20
C LYS A 94 -0.17 -13.93 12.84
N PRO A 95 -1.36 -13.31 12.86
CA PRO A 95 -1.52 -12.00 13.46
C PRO A 95 -1.17 -12.02 14.97
N ASP A 96 -0.48 -10.99 15.42
CA ASP A 96 -0.22 -10.71 16.84
C ASP A 96 -0.95 -9.43 17.23
N PHE A 97 -2.05 -9.59 17.95
CA PHE A 97 -2.93 -8.50 18.36
C PHE A 97 -2.46 -7.77 19.62
N ASP A 98 -1.56 -8.37 20.39
CA ASP A 98 -1.14 -7.82 21.68
C ASP A 98 -0.10 -6.70 21.48
N GLN A 99 0.60 -6.72 20.33
CA GLN A 99 1.55 -5.69 19.91
C GLN A 99 0.89 -4.43 19.33
N ILE A 100 -0.43 -4.39 19.13
CA ILE A 100 -1.13 -3.24 18.54
C ILE A 100 -1.07 -2.03 19.49
N PRO A 101 -0.44 -0.90 19.13
CA PRO A 101 -0.23 0.22 20.06
C PRO A 101 -1.49 1.05 20.28
N ASP A 102 -2.38 1.12 19.29
CA ASP A 102 -3.63 1.87 19.41
C ASP A 102 -4.62 1.14 20.31
N LYS A 103 -5.12 1.85 21.32
CA LYS A 103 -6.01 1.27 22.34
C LYS A 103 -7.36 0.85 21.76
N ASN A 104 -7.91 1.62 20.83
CA ASN A 104 -9.23 1.34 20.24
C ASN A 104 -9.15 0.11 19.33
N LEU A 105 -8.11 0.01 18.50
CA LEU A 105 -7.85 -1.17 17.69
C LEU A 105 -7.56 -2.38 18.57
N ARG A 106 -6.74 -2.24 19.61
CA ARG A 106 -6.45 -3.34 20.55
C ARG A 106 -7.73 -3.84 21.25
N GLN A 107 -8.61 -2.93 21.68
CA GLN A 107 -9.91 -3.27 22.25
C GLN A 107 -10.84 -3.93 21.22
N PHE A 108 -10.85 -3.44 19.98
CA PHE A 108 -11.64 -4.07 18.92
C PHE A 108 -11.15 -5.50 18.64
N PHE A 109 -9.83 -5.71 18.60
CA PHE A 109 -9.22 -7.02 18.48
C PHE A 109 -9.19 -7.81 19.80
N SER A 110 -9.71 -7.34 20.94
CA SER A 110 -9.74 -8.14 22.17
C SER A 110 -10.86 -9.18 22.18
N ASP A 111 -11.81 -9.10 21.24
CA ASP A 111 -12.86 -10.10 21.04
C ASP A 111 -12.25 -11.43 20.55
N GLU A 112 -12.29 -12.47 21.38
CA GLU A 112 -11.80 -13.80 21.01
C GLU A 112 -12.55 -14.42 19.84
N GLN A 113 -13.85 -14.15 19.70
CA GLN A 113 -14.65 -14.70 18.62
C GLN A 113 -14.23 -14.07 17.28
N LEU A 114 -13.94 -12.76 17.28
CA LEU A 114 -13.34 -12.09 16.14
C LEU A 114 -12.01 -12.78 15.77
N ARG A 115 -11.07 -12.93 16.73
CA ARG A 115 -9.77 -13.57 16.47
C ARG A 115 -9.89 -14.98 15.89
N LYS A 116 -10.80 -15.80 16.42
CA LYS A 116 -11.02 -17.20 15.98
C LYS A 116 -11.65 -17.31 14.58
N THR A 117 -12.34 -16.27 14.13
CA THR A 117 -13.04 -16.26 12.82
C THR A 117 -12.24 -15.60 11.70
N LEU A 118 -11.16 -14.88 12.03
CA LEU A 118 -10.24 -14.33 11.03
C LEU A 118 -9.61 -15.45 10.20
N LYS A 119 -9.70 -15.31 8.88
CA LYS A 119 -9.11 -16.21 7.90
C LYS A 119 -8.48 -15.42 6.76
N PRO A 120 -7.52 -15.99 6.02
CA PRO A 120 -7.09 -15.42 4.75
C PRO A 120 -8.30 -15.21 3.82
N ILE A 121 -8.41 -14.03 3.22
CA ILE A 121 -9.51 -13.69 2.30
C ILE A 121 -9.04 -13.40 0.88
N PHE A 122 -7.85 -12.84 0.71
CA PHE A 122 -7.19 -12.66 -0.59
C PHE A 122 -5.70 -12.43 -0.39
N THR A 123 -4.93 -12.57 -1.46
CA THR A 123 -3.50 -12.27 -1.46
C THR A 123 -3.18 -11.20 -2.50
N THR A 124 -2.03 -10.57 -2.31
CA THR A 124 -1.45 -9.64 -3.28
C THR A 124 0.00 -10.01 -3.54
N GLU A 125 0.38 -10.01 -4.81
CA GLU A 125 1.72 -10.39 -5.29
C GLU A 125 2.23 -9.32 -6.25
N PHE A 126 3.27 -8.58 -5.86
CA PHE A 126 3.84 -7.50 -6.66
C PHE A 126 5.35 -7.57 -6.74
N LEU A 127 5.87 -7.11 -7.86
CA LEU A 127 7.23 -6.59 -7.95
C LEU A 127 7.17 -5.09 -7.63
N ARG A 128 7.77 -4.67 -6.52
CA ARG A 128 7.88 -3.25 -6.14
C ARG A 128 9.28 -2.76 -6.44
N THR A 129 9.40 -1.69 -7.22
CA THR A 129 10.66 -0.94 -7.37
C THR A 129 10.54 0.38 -6.59
N ILE A 130 11.46 0.59 -5.64
CA ILE A 130 11.47 1.71 -4.71
C ILE A 130 12.54 2.71 -5.13
N TYR A 131 12.16 3.97 -5.26
CA TYR A 131 13.04 5.12 -5.47
C TYR A 131 12.90 6.05 -4.27
N LEU A 132 13.99 6.25 -3.53
CA LEU A 132 14.06 7.31 -2.53
C LEU A 132 14.47 8.60 -3.23
N ILE A 133 13.54 9.55 -3.34
CA ILE A 133 13.71 10.77 -4.12
C ILE A 133 13.70 12.01 -3.23
N GLU A 134 14.54 12.98 -3.58
CA GLU A 134 14.64 14.28 -2.92
C GLU A 134 14.64 15.39 -3.98
N PRO A 135 13.46 15.89 -4.40
CA PRO A 135 13.39 16.96 -5.40
C PRO A 135 13.95 18.31 -4.94
N GLN A 136 13.98 18.54 -3.63
CA GLN A 136 14.58 19.71 -2.98
C GLN A 136 14.85 19.42 -1.50
N GLU A 137 15.66 20.27 -0.87
CA GLU A 137 16.02 20.14 0.55
C GLU A 137 14.76 20.03 1.45
N ASN A 138 14.80 19.12 2.42
CA ASN A 138 13.71 18.81 3.35
C ASN A 138 12.42 18.25 2.72
N PHE A 139 12.43 17.89 1.44
CA PHE A 139 11.32 17.25 0.76
C PHE A 139 11.72 15.88 0.21
N THR A 140 11.33 14.83 0.92
CA THR A 140 11.71 13.46 0.60
C THR A 140 10.45 12.62 0.36
N ILE A 141 10.45 11.87 -0.74
CA ILE A 141 9.37 10.98 -1.13
C ILE A 141 9.95 9.57 -1.29
N GLU A 142 9.23 8.56 -0.81
CA GLU A 142 9.43 7.18 -1.25
C GLU A 142 8.48 6.91 -2.42
N CYS A 143 9.03 6.80 -3.62
CA CYS A 143 8.28 6.50 -4.83
C CYS A 143 8.35 4.99 -5.11
N CYS A 144 7.22 4.31 -4.99
CA CYS A 144 7.09 2.88 -5.26
C CYS A 144 6.38 2.67 -6.59
N VAL A 145 7.01 1.92 -7.50
CA VAL A 145 6.37 1.43 -8.73
C VAL A 145 6.01 -0.04 -8.50
N ASP A 146 4.72 -0.31 -8.39
CA ASP A 146 4.17 -1.64 -8.21
C ASP A 146 3.66 -2.21 -9.53
N ASP A 147 3.96 -3.47 -9.77
CA ASP A 147 3.40 -4.24 -10.88
C ASP A 147 3.12 -5.68 -10.43
N GLY A 148 1.88 -6.12 -10.58
CA GLY A 148 1.50 -7.46 -10.16
C GLY A 148 0.00 -7.69 -10.09
N VAL A 149 -0.44 -8.49 -9.12
CA VAL A 149 -1.81 -9.02 -9.07
C VAL A 149 -2.39 -9.09 -7.67
N ILE A 150 -3.72 -8.98 -7.60
CA ILE A 150 -4.54 -9.39 -6.47
C ILE A 150 -5.23 -10.71 -6.84
N LYS A 151 -5.21 -11.67 -5.91
CA LYS A 151 -5.84 -12.99 -6.09
C LYS A 151 -6.85 -13.23 -4.98
N ALA A 152 -8.09 -13.53 -5.37
CA ALA A 152 -9.16 -13.90 -4.45
C ALA A 152 -9.88 -15.14 -5.01
N ASP A 153 -9.82 -16.25 -4.27
CA ASP A 153 -10.29 -17.57 -4.72
C ASP A 153 -9.72 -17.97 -6.11
N LYS A 154 -10.57 -18.04 -7.14
CA LYS A 154 -10.19 -18.37 -8.53
C LYS A 154 -10.06 -17.13 -9.43
N LYS A 155 -10.21 -15.93 -8.86
CA LYS A 155 -10.18 -14.66 -9.58
C LYS A 155 -8.84 -13.97 -9.38
N THR A 156 -8.42 -13.26 -10.42
CA THR A 156 -7.18 -12.50 -10.44
C THR A 156 -7.45 -11.15 -11.09
N GLU A 157 -6.93 -10.08 -10.49
CA GLU A 157 -6.97 -8.72 -11.00
C GLU A 157 -5.54 -8.18 -11.09
N THR A 158 -5.14 -7.65 -12.25
CA THR A 158 -3.83 -6.99 -12.42
C THR A 158 -3.88 -5.58 -11.86
N ILE A 159 -2.81 -5.18 -11.19
CA ILE A 159 -2.62 -3.81 -10.69
C ILE A 159 -1.21 -3.36 -11.05
N SER A 160 -1.13 -2.16 -11.62
CA SER A 160 0.11 -1.43 -11.82
C SER A 160 -0.10 0.01 -11.38
N GLU A 161 0.70 0.46 -10.41
CA GLU A 161 0.50 1.75 -9.75
C GLU A 161 1.82 2.38 -9.28
N ILE A 162 1.83 3.71 -9.18
CA ILE A 162 2.86 4.49 -8.51
C ILE A 162 2.28 4.95 -7.17
N GLU A 163 2.94 4.61 -6.07
CA GLU A 163 2.67 5.18 -4.75
C GLU A 163 3.78 6.20 -4.43
N LEU A 164 3.41 7.45 -4.20
CA LEU A 164 4.31 8.52 -3.74
C LEU A 164 4.06 8.76 -2.26
N GLU A 165 4.85 8.16 -1.37
CA GLU A 165 4.73 8.34 0.08
C GLU A 165 5.58 9.52 0.57
N LEU A 166 4.95 10.48 1.25
CA LEU A 166 5.64 11.63 1.82
C LEU A 166 6.42 11.23 3.07
N LYS A 167 7.76 11.26 3.02
CA LYS A 167 8.64 10.98 4.17
C LYS A 167 9.02 12.25 4.94
N SER A 168 9.22 13.36 4.22
CA SER A 168 9.46 14.69 4.78
C SER A 168 8.93 15.76 3.84
N GLY A 169 8.45 16.89 4.39
CA GLY A 169 7.93 18.03 3.64
C GLY A 169 6.41 18.20 3.77
N GLU A 170 5.84 18.98 2.86
CA GLU A 170 4.43 19.37 2.86
C GLU A 170 3.62 18.59 1.82
N LYS A 171 2.36 18.31 2.15
CA LYS A 171 1.41 17.65 1.25
C LYS A 171 1.25 18.37 -0.09
N SER A 172 1.34 19.70 -0.13
CA SER A 172 1.25 20.47 -1.38
C SER A 172 2.41 20.16 -2.32
N GLN A 173 3.63 19.99 -1.78
CA GLN A 173 4.82 19.63 -2.56
C GLN A 173 4.65 18.25 -3.20
N LEU A 174 4.08 17.28 -2.48
CA LEU A 174 3.75 15.95 -3.01
C LEU A 174 2.79 16.04 -4.21
N VAL A 175 1.74 16.85 -4.09
CA VAL A 175 0.76 17.05 -5.16
C VAL A 175 1.42 17.73 -6.38
N GLU A 176 2.27 18.73 -6.16
CA GLU A 176 3.02 19.39 -7.24
C GLU A 176 3.96 18.41 -7.95
N PHE A 177 4.71 17.61 -7.19
CA PHE A 177 5.58 16.58 -7.75
C PHE A 177 4.80 15.55 -8.57
N SER A 178 3.61 15.13 -8.10
CA SER A 178 2.77 14.19 -8.85
C SER A 178 2.32 14.76 -10.21
N ARG A 179 2.06 16.07 -10.30
CA ARG A 179 1.72 16.73 -11.57
C ARG A 179 2.91 16.82 -12.50
N LEU A 180 4.10 17.09 -11.96
CA LEU A 180 5.34 17.09 -12.72
C LEU A 180 5.62 15.70 -13.30
N LEU A 181 5.46 14.64 -12.49
CA LEU A 181 5.58 13.26 -12.92
C LEU A 181 4.59 12.91 -14.05
N GLN A 182 3.31 13.26 -13.88
CA GLN A 182 2.27 13.10 -14.90
C GLN A 182 2.64 13.82 -16.21
N ALA A 183 3.10 15.06 -16.14
CA ALA A 183 3.47 15.85 -17.32
C ALA A 183 4.66 15.29 -18.11
N GLN A 184 5.51 14.47 -17.47
CA GLN A 184 6.62 13.79 -18.13
C GLN A 184 6.27 12.40 -18.69
N CYS A 185 5.07 11.88 -18.37
CA CYS A 185 4.64 10.60 -18.90
C CYS A 185 3.97 10.76 -20.27
N PRO A 186 4.30 9.91 -21.25
CA PRO A 186 3.65 9.94 -22.57
C PRO A 186 2.25 9.28 -22.57
N PHE A 187 1.75 8.85 -21.42
CA PHE A 187 0.45 8.23 -21.20
C PHE A 187 -0.13 8.71 -19.88
N ASP A 188 -1.45 8.52 -19.71
CA ASP A 188 -2.16 9.00 -18.53
C ASP A 188 -1.75 8.20 -17.29
N LEU A 189 -1.27 8.91 -16.26
CA LEU A 189 -1.27 8.41 -14.90
C LEU A 189 -2.53 8.93 -14.21
N VAL A 190 -3.40 8.02 -13.79
CA VAL A 190 -4.73 8.39 -13.29
C VAL A 190 -4.72 8.34 -11.77
N PRO A 191 -5.14 9.42 -11.06
CA PRO A 191 -5.25 9.37 -9.61
C PRO A 191 -6.20 8.28 -9.12
N GLU A 192 -5.71 7.40 -8.24
CA GLU A 192 -6.44 6.22 -7.78
C GLU A 192 -6.87 6.35 -6.31
N ASN A 193 -8.18 6.40 -6.07
CA ASN A 193 -8.74 6.51 -4.71
C ASN A 193 -8.97 5.15 -4.04
N THR A 194 -8.82 4.07 -4.78
CA THR A 194 -9.02 2.70 -4.32
C THR A 194 -7.69 2.13 -3.87
N ASN A 195 -7.59 1.70 -2.61
CA ASN A 195 -6.40 0.97 -2.17
C ASN A 195 -6.50 -0.52 -2.50
N LYS A 196 -5.37 -1.22 -2.48
CA LYS A 196 -5.27 -2.66 -2.74
C LYS A 196 -6.24 -3.50 -1.91
N ALA A 197 -6.50 -3.12 -0.65
CA ALA A 197 -7.47 -3.82 0.19
C ALA A 197 -8.89 -3.71 -0.38
N LYS A 198 -9.28 -2.52 -0.83
CA LYS A 198 -10.59 -2.27 -1.45
C LYS A 198 -10.74 -2.98 -2.80
N HIS A 199 -9.68 -3.08 -3.61
CA HIS A 199 -9.67 -3.94 -4.80
C HIS A 199 -9.91 -5.41 -4.41
N GLY A 200 -9.18 -5.94 -3.42
CA GLY A 200 -9.39 -7.32 -2.93
C GLY A 200 -10.82 -7.61 -2.47
N TYR A 201 -11.43 -6.72 -1.69
CA TYR A 201 -12.84 -6.85 -1.29
C TYR A 201 -13.80 -6.78 -2.49
N THR A 202 -13.49 -5.95 -3.49
CA THR A 202 -14.31 -5.83 -4.71
C THR A 202 -14.24 -7.12 -5.53
N LEU A 203 -13.03 -7.66 -5.72
CA LEU A 203 -12.78 -8.91 -6.43
C LEU A 203 -13.51 -10.10 -5.77
N LEU A 204 -13.54 -10.15 -4.44
CA LEU A 204 -14.29 -11.15 -3.67
C LEU A 204 -15.81 -11.09 -3.96
N SER A 205 -16.35 -9.91 -4.24
CA SER A 205 -17.79 -9.70 -4.46
C SER A 205 -18.28 -9.91 -5.90
N GLN A 206 -17.37 -10.10 -6.86
CA GLN A 206 -17.71 -10.38 -8.27
C GLN A 206 -18.30 -11.78 -8.47
#